data_AF-A0A7V9PMY0-F1
#
_entry.id   AF-A0A7V9PMY0-F1
#
_cell.length_a   1.000
_cell.length_b   1.000
_cell.length_c   1.000
_cell.angle_alpha   90.00
_cell.angle_beta   90.00
_cell.angle_gamma   90.00
#
_symmetry.space_group_name_H-M   'P 1'
#
loop_
_entity.id
_entity.type
_entity.pdbx_description
1 polymer ?
#
loop_
_entity_poly.entity_id
_entity_poly.type
_entity_poly.pdbx_seq_one_letter_code
_entity_poly.pdbx_strand_id
1 'polypeptide(L)'
;MGASLLAQRPPFELGDRGRARLAAHLREAIRRARTRRLDGVLASVTVRLGAPVDPSAVVFTARRPGEPWLCLEQPDRERGALAALGCVAALEA
;
A
#
# COMPACT_ATOMS: atom_id res chain seq x y z
N MET A 1 25.62 -5.38 -21.20
CA MET A 1 24.65 -4.35 -21.65
C MET A 1 23.64 -4.14 -20.53
N GLY A 2 23.96 -3.22 -19.60
CA GLY A 2 23.12 -2.90 -18.46
C GLY A 2 22.12 -1.81 -18.81
N ALA A 3 20.84 -2.15 -18.80
CA ALA A 3 19.80 -1.12 -18.72
C ALA A 3 19.71 -0.70 -17.24
N SER A 4 20.02 0.56 -16.96
CA SER A 4 19.81 1.15 -15.64
C SER A 4 18.32 1.10 -15.30
N LEU A 5 17.94 0.14 -14.45
CA LEU A 5 16.58 -0.03 -13.90
C LEU A 5 16.16 1.16 -13.00
N LEU A 6 17.07 2.09 -12.72
CA LEU A 6 16.86 3.21 -11.81
C LEU A 6 16.12 4.41 -12.46
N ALA A 7 15.91 4.38 -13.78
CA ALA A 7 15.27 5.49 -14.51
C ALA A 7 13.78 5.24 -14.86
N GLN A 8 13.24 4.05 -14.57
CA GLN A 8 11.81 3.80 -14.75
C GLN A 8 11.06 4.39 -13.57
N ARG A 9 10.08 5.27 -13.82
CA ARG A 9 9.11 5.69 -12.78
C ARG A 9 8.62 4.41 -12.08
N PRO A 10 8.65 4.33 -10.74
CA PRO A 10 8.22 3.14 -10.07
C PRO A 10 6.78 2.84 -10.50
N PRO A 11 6.43 1.59 -10.84
CA PRO A 11 5.10 1.23 -11.37
C PRO A 11 3.97 1.46 -10.35
N PHE A 12 4.33 1.90 -9.14
CA PHE A 12 3.48 2.19 -7.99
C PHE A 12 3.24 3.69 -7.76
N GLU A 13 3.76 4.56 -8.62
CA GLU A 13 3.60 5.99 -8.37
C GLU A 13 2.12 6.42 -8.46
N LEU A 14 1.64 7.06 -7.38
CA LEU A 14 0.30 7.59 -7.33
C LEU A 14 0.17 8.78 -8.30
N GLY A 15 -0.54 8.59 -9.41
CA GLY A 15 -0.84 9.69 -10.35
C GLY A 15 -1.76 10.76 -9.73
N ASP A 16 -1.94 11.89 -10.41
CA ASP A 16 -2.64 13.07 -9.88
C ASP A 16 -4.05 12.77 -9.38
N ARG A 17 -4.80 11.95 -10.11
CA ARG A 17 -6.14 11.51 -9.70
C ARG A 17 -6.11 10.72 -8.39
N GLY A 18 -5.11 9.85 -8.23
CA GLY A 18 -4.91 9.09 -6.99
C GLY A 18 -4.53 10.01 -5.83
N ARG A 19 -3.63 10.97 -6.06
CA ARG A 19 -3.24 11.98 -5.06
C ARG A 19 -4.42 12.84 -4.61
N ALA A 20 -5.22 13.32 -5.57
CA ALA A 20 -6.43 14.09 -5.28
C ALA A 20 -7.44 13.27 -4.47
N ARG A 21 -7.64 11.99 -4.83
CA ARG A 21 -8.52 11.08 -4.09
C ARG A 21 -8.02 10.82 -2.67
N LEU A 22 -6.73 10.56 -2.51
CA LEU A 22 -6.13 10.36 -1.19
C LEU A 22 -6.27 11.62 -0.33
N ALA A 23 -6.02 12.80 -0.89
CA ALA A 23 -6.22 14.08 -0.19
C ALA A 23 -7.69 14.27 0.25
N ALA A 24 -8.67 13.91 -0.60
CA ALA A 24 -10.08 13.95 -0.24
C ALA A 24 -10.41 12.99 0.91
N HIS A 25 -9.94 11.74 0.84
CA HIS A 25 -10.13 10.76 1.91
C HIS A 25 -9.47 11.18 3.22
N LEU A 26 -8.29 11.80 3.17
CA LEU A 26 -7.59 12.33 4.34
C LEU A 26 -8.38 13.46 5.01
N ARG A 27 -8.89 14.43 4.23
CA ARG A 27 -9.75 15.51 4.77
C ARG A 27 -10.97 14.94 5.48
N GLU A 28 -11.61 13.95 4.87
CA GLU A 28 -12.78 13.28 5.44
C GLU A 28 -12.44 12.48 6.70
N ALA A 29 -11.32 11.75 6.71
CA ALA A 29 -10.86 11.00 7.88
C ALA A 29 -10.57 11.93 9.05
N ILE A 30 -9.88 13.06 8.82
CA ILE A 30 -9.61 14.08 9.84
C ILE A 30 -10.91 14.68 10.37
N ARG A 31 -11.86 15.03 9.48
CA ARG A 31 -13.17 15.54 9.88
C ARG A 31 -13.90 14.54 10.77
N ARG A 32 -13.95 13.26 10.37
CA ARG A 32 -14.58 12.18 11.14
C ARG A 32 -13.93 11.98 12.50
N ALA A 33 -12.60 11.92 12.56
CA ALA A 33 -11.85 11.77 13.80
C ALA A 33 -12.22 12.87 14.80
N ARG A 34 -12.27 14.13 14.34
CA ARG A 34 -12.63 15.28 15.17
C ARG A 34 -14.10 15.27 15.60
N THR A 35 -15.03 15.09 14.67
CA THR A 35 -16.47 15.15 14.98
C THR A 35 -16.89 14.02 15.92
N ARG A 36 -16.29 12.83 15.79
CA ARG A 36 -16.64 11.65 16.57
C ARG A 36 -15.72 11.38 17.76
N ARG A 37 -14.70 12.24 17.98
CA ARG A 37 -13.67 12.07 19.02
C ARG A 37 -13.04 10.67 19.00
N LEU A 38 -12.65 10.22 17.81
CA LEU A 38 -12.00 8.91 17.61
C LEU A 38 -10.49 9.05 17.77
N ASP A 39 -9.85 8.02 18.33
CA ASP A 39 -8.39 7.97 18.50
C ASP A 39 -7.64 7.83 17.16
N GLY A 40 -8.29 7.31 16.13
CA GLY A 40 -7.72 7.20 14.79
C GLY A 40 -8.75 6.85 13.71
N VAL A 41 -8.50 7.30 12.48
CA VAL A 41 -9.28 6.92 11.29
C VAL A 41 -8.31 6.61 10.15
N LEU A 42 -8.47 5.46 9.51
CA LEU A 42 -7.69 5.07 8.35
C LEU A 42 -8.27 5.68 7.07
N ALA A 43 -7.43 6.39 6.30
CA ALA A 43 -7.71 6.79 4.94
C ALA A 43 -6.84 5.98 3.97
N SER A 44 -7.46 5.36 2.96
CA SER A 44 -6.76 4.55 1.96
C SER A 44 -7.27 4.85 0.57
N VAL A 45 -6.46 4.54 -0.45
CA VAL A 45 -6.89 4.53 -1.85
C VAL A 45 -6.44 3.24 -2.50
N THR A 46 -7.28 2.68 -3.36
CA THR A 46 -6.94 1.55 -4.22
C THR A 46 -6.69 2.06 -5.62
N VAL A 47 -5.56 1.65 -6.20
CA VAL A 47 -5.19 1.99 -7.58
C VAL A 47 -5.01 0.72 -8.38
N ARG A 48 -5.39 0.76 -9.65
CA ARG A 48 -5.10 -0.31 -10.60
C ARG A 48 -3.71 -0.08 -11.17
N LEU A 49 -2.87 -1.09 -11.14
CA LEU A 49 -1.54 -1.04 -11.74
C LEU A 49 -1.65 -1.32 -13.25
N GLY A 50 -0.84 -0.61 -14.04
CA GLY A 50 -0.86 -0.70 -15.52
C GLY A 50 -0.18 -1.95 -16.08
N ALA A 51 0.53 -2.70 -15.24
CA ALA A 51 1.16 -3.97 -15.60
C ALA A 51 0.95 -4.99 -14.45
N PRO A 52 0.99 -6.29 -14.75
CA PRO A 52 1.04 -7.32 -13.72
C PRO A 52 2.25 -7.07 -12.81
N VAL A 53 1.99 -7.04 -11.50
CA VAL A 53 3.02 -6.93 -10.47
C VAL A 53 2.83 -8.07 -9.51
N ASP A 54 3.94 -8.71 -9.13
CA ASP A 54 3.99 -9.63 -8.01
C ASP A 54 4.09 -8.83 -6.69
N PRO A 55 3.02 -8.78 -5.87
CA PRO A 55 3.04 -8.02 -4.62
C PRO A 55 4.00 -8.63 -3.58
N SER A 56 4.22 -9.95 -3.60
CA SER A 56 5.16 -10.65 -2.73
C SER A 56 6.58 -10.15 -3.00
N ALA A 57 6.99 -10.11 -4.28
CA ALA A 57 8.29 -9.61 -4.69
C ALA A 57 8.52 -8.14 -4.31
N VAL A 58 7.49 -7.30 -4.45
CA VAL A 58 7.55 -5.86 -4.10
C VAL A 58 7.82 -5.68 -2.62
N VAL A 59 7.00 -6.30 -1.75
CA VAL A 59 7.16 -6.17 -0.30
C VAL A 59 8.48 -6.78 0.16
N PHE A 60 8.87 -7.93 -0.40
CA PHE A 60 10.12 -8.59 -0.05
C PHE A 60 11.35 -7.73 -0.34
N THR A 61 11.32 -6.99 -1.45
CA THR A 61 12.41 -6.11 -1.87
C THR A 61 12.38 -4.75 -1.16
N ALA A 62 11.18 -4.23 -0.86
CA ALA A 62 11.01 -2.89 -0.30
C ALA A 62 11.20 -2.83 1.23
N ARG A 63 11.00 -3.95 1.93
CA ARG A 63 11.08 -3.97 3.40
C ARG A 63 12.47 -3.58 3.92
N ARG A 64 12.48 -2.86 5.04
CA ARG A 64 13.69 -2.58 5.80
C ARG A 64 14.00 -3.70 6.81
N PRO A 65 15.26 -3.83 7.28
CA PRO A 65 15.58 -4.77 8.35
C PRO A 65 14.68 -4.54 9.58
N GLY A 66 14.00 -5.60 10.02
CA GLY A 66 13.08 -5.56 11.17
C GLY A 66 11.72 -4.90 10.93
N GLU A 67 11.42 -4.42 9.72
CA GLU A 67 10.13 -3.82 9.41
C GLU A 67 9.03 -4.89 9.36
N PRO A 68 7.86 -4.70 10.01
CA PRO A 68 6.74 -5.62 9.88
C PRO A 68 6.30 -5.74 8.43
N TRP A 69 6.05 -6.96 7.99
CA TRP A 69 5.53 -7.24 6.66
C TRP A 69 4.70 -8.51 6.67
N LEU A 70 3.79 -8.61 5.70
CA LEU A 70 2.91 -9.75 5.50
C LEU A 70 2.98 -10.16 4.03
N CYS A 71 2.99 -11.46 3.79
CA CYS A 71 2.73 -12.05 2.48
C CYS A 71 1.82 -13.25 2.65
N LEU A 72 0.72 -13.29 1.88
CA LEU A 72 -0.22 -14.38 1.82
C LEU A 72 -0.45 -14.74 0.34
N GLU A 73 -0.08 -15.96 -0.02
CA GLU A 73 -0.27 -16.49 -1.37
C GLU A 73 -1.34 -17.59 -1.35
N GLN A 74 -2.20 -17.58 -2.38
CA GLN A 74 -3.27 -18.53 -2.57
C GLN A 74 -3.21 -19.08 -4.01
N PRO A 75 -2.25 -19.98 -4.31
CA PRO A 75 -2.04 -20.50 -5.67
C PRO A 75 -3.31 -21.12 -6.26
N ASP A 76 -4.10 -21.80 -5.43
CA ASP A 76 -5.34 -22.47 -5.82
C ASP A 76 -6.54 -21.52 -5.98
N ARG A 77 -6.41 -20.25 -5.54
CA ARG A 77 -7.44 -19.21 -5.68
C ARG A 77 -7.02 -18.21 -6.75
N GLU A 78 -7.08 -18.65 -8.01
CA GLU A 78 -6.71 -17.82 -9.18
C GLU A 78 -5.28 -17.28 -9.10
N ARG A 79 -4.37 -17.99 -8.41
CA ARG A 79 -3.00 -17.53 -8.13
C ARG A 79 -2.95 -16.16 -7.43
N GLY A 80 -3.92 -15.90 -6.54
CA GLY A 80 -4.02 -14.66 -5.80
C GLY A 80 -2.89 -14.48 -4.79
N ALA A 81 -2.43 -13.24 -4.62
CA ALA A 81 -1.46 -12.87 -3.61
C ALA A 81 -1.85 -11.53 -2.96
N LEU A 82 -1.66 -11.44 -1.64
CA LEU A 82 -1.82 -10.24 -0.83
C LEU A 82 -0.53 -10.00 -0.05
N ALA A 83 0.04 -8.81 -0.17
CA ALA A 83 1.20 -8.43 0.61
C ALA A 83 1.00 -7.04 1.23
N ALA A 84 1.56 -6.83 2.42
CA ALA A 84 1.55 -5.56 3.12
C ALA A 84 2.93 -5.27 3.74
N LEU A 85 3.27 -3.98 3.82
CA LEU A 85 4.53 -3.50 4.38
C LEU A 85 4.26 -2.42 5.44
N GLY A 86 4.98 -2.51 6.55
CA GLY A 86 4.79 -1.65 7.72
C GLY A 86 3.61 -2.08 8.59
N CYS A 87 3.37 -1.32 9.66
CA CYS A 87 2.27 -1.54 10.59
C CYS A 87 1.80 -0.19 11.13
N VAL A 88 0.52 0.14 10.95
CA VAL A 88 -0.09 1.36 11.50
C VAL A 88 -0.63 1.13 12.91
N ALA A 89 -1.17 -0.06 13.17
CA ALA A 89 -1.64 -0.51 14.47
C ALA A 89 -1.45 -2.02 14.59
N ALA A 90 -0.83 -2.46 15.68
CA ALA A 90 -0.69 -3.86 16.03
C ALA A 90 -1.77 -4.26 17.03
N LEU A 91 -2.32 -5.46 16.88
CA LEU A 91 -3.23 -6.06 17.84
C LEU A 91 -2.42 -7.05 18.69
N GLU A 92 -2.52 -6.92 20.01
CA GLU A 92 -1.86 -7.78 21.00
C GLU A 92 -2.93 -8.59 21.76
N ALA A 93 -2.53 -9.72 22.35
CA ALA A 93 -3.42 -10.67 23.04
C ALA A 93 -3.55 -10.36 24.53
#